data_AF-A0A0R2IAN7-F1
#
_entry.id   AF-A0A0R2IAN7-F1
#
_cell.length_a   1.000
_cell.length_b   1.000
_cell.length_c   1.000
_cell.angle_alpha   90.00
_cell.angle_beta   90.00
_cell.angle_gamma   90.00
#
_symmetry.space_group_name_H-M   'P 1'
#
loop_
_entity.id
_entity.type
_entity.pdbx_description
1 polymer ?
#
loop_
_entity_poly.entity_id
_entity_poly.type
_entity_poly.pdbx_seq_one_letter_code
_entity_poly.pdbx_strand_id
1 'polypeptide(L)'
;MKNILKVLSIITIVSCLVLVATGCGQRKADYSAKTAESALNSGKDIKGKTVKFTVQKLEPNSAFGYNMETGKHLNFVSNDNPKVKKGDTVIVKVKKVTSTMGSYVITYSHLSKQ
;
A
#
# COMPACT_ATOMS: atom_id res chain seq x y z
N MET A 1 24.50 -50.57 7.49
CA MET A 1 25.03 -49.20 7.26
C MET A 1 24.45 -48.50 6.03
N LYS A 2 24.39 -49.13 4.84
CA LYS A 2 23.82 -48.53 3.61
C LYS A 2 22.39 -47.98 3.74
N ASN A 3 21.56 -48.60 4.57
CA ASN A 3 20.15 -48.20 4.74
C ASN A 3 19.98 -47.01 5.71
N ILE A 4 20.87 -46.87 6.70
CA ILE A 4 20.89 -45.76 7.65
C ILE A 4 21.39 -44.49 6.96
N LEU A 5 22.38 -44.62 6.05
CA LEU A 5 22.90 -43.50 5.25
C LEU A 5 21.83 -42.92 4.30
N LYS A 6 20.97 -43.78 3.72
CA LYS A 6 19.83 -43.36 2.88
C LYS A 6 18.75 -42.62 3.68
N VAL A 7 18.46 -43.08 4.89
CA VAL A 7 17.46 -42.43 5.77
C VAL A 7 17.96 -41.08 6.27
N LEU A 8 19.26 -40.95 6.61
CA LEU A 8 19.84 -39.64 6.94
C LEU A 8 19.83 -38.67 5.75
N SER A 9 20.15 -39.12 4.53
CA SER A 9 20.07 -38.26 3.34
C SER A 9 18.66 -37.75 3.04
N ILE A 10 17.61 -38.53 3.35
CA ILE A 10 16.22 -38.12 3.14
C ILE A 10 15.77 -37.10 4.20
N ILE A 11 16.18 -37.28 5.46
CA ILE A 11 15.82 -36.37 6.56
C ILE A 11 16.47 -34.99 6.38
N THR A 12 17.70 -34.91 5.86
CA THR A 12 18.37 -33.63 5.58
C THR A 12 17.72 -32.84 4.43
N ILE A 13 17.13 -33.52 3.44
CA ILE A 13 16.42 -32.87 2.32
C ILE A 13 15.08 -32.30 2.77
N VAL A 14 14.37 -33.00 3.67
CA VAL A 14 13.07 -32.54 4.20
C VAL A 14 13.24 -31.38 5.19
N SER A 15 14.35 -31.34 5.95
CA SER A 15 14.65 -30.23 6.87
C SER A 15 15.05 -28.92 6.18
N CYS A 16 15.45 -28.94 4.90
CA CYS A 16 15.74 -27.73 4.13
C CYS A 16 14.50 -27.06 3.51
N LEU A 17 13.32 -27.70 3.54
CA LEU A 17 12.11 -27.15 2.93
C LEU A 17 11.27 -26.25 3.87
N VAL A 18 11.64 -26.10 5.13
CA VAL A 18 10.83 -25.34 6.12
C VAL A 18 11.32 -23.90 6.32
N LEU A 19 12.34 -23.45 5.57
CA LEU A 19 12.84 -22.08 5.63
C LEU A 19 12.46 -21.29 4.38
N VAL A 20 11.17 -20.99 4.19
CA VAL A 20 10.76 -19.93 3.26
C VAL A 20 9.88 -18.91 3.98
N ALA A 21 10.56 -17.88 4.47
CA ALA A 21 10.09 -16.49 4.61
C ALA A 21 8.92 -16.22 5.56
N THR A 22 9.21 -16.15 6.85
CA THR A 22 8.63 -15.11 7.74
C THR A 22 9.26 -13.76 7.40
N GLY A 23 9.12 -13.33 6.14
CA GLY A 23 9.38 -11.94 5.79
C GLY A 23 8.32 -11.11 6.52
N CYS A 24 8.71 -10.36 7.55
CA CYS A 24 7.93 -9.23 8.05
C CYS A 24 7.67 -8.30 6.86
N GLY A 25 6.58 -8.58 6.14
CA GLY A 25 6.42 -8.21 4.75
C GLY A 25 6.08 -6.74 4.62
N GLN A 26 7.10 -5.91 4.40
CA GLN A 26 6.89 -4.59 3.81
C GLN A 26 6.26 -4.80 2.43
N ARG A 27 4.93 -4.64 2.35
CA ARG A 27 4.20 -4.74 1.09
C ARG A 27 4.75 -3.68 0.13
N LYS A 28 5.35 -4.11 -0.98
CA LYS A 28 5.75 -3.19 -2.05
C LYS A 28 4.48 -2.63 -2.69
N ALA A 29 4.30 -1.31 -2.61
CA ALA A 29 3.17 -0.66 -3.28
C ALA A 29 3.39 -0.61 -4.80
N ASP A 30 2.29 -0.63 -5.55
CA ASP A 30 2.30 -0.48 -7.02
C ASP A 30 2.79 0.91 -7.43
N TYR A 31 2.42 1.94 -6.66
CA TYR A 31 2.76 3.34 -6.91
C TYR A 31 3.32 4.05 -5.67
N SER A 32 4.16 5.05 -5.92
CA SER A 32 4.40 6.17 -5.01
C SER A 32 3.37 7.27 -5.27
N ALA A 33 3.25 8.29 -4.40
CA ALA A 33 2.44 9.48 -4.70
C ALA A 33 2.78 10.09 -6.07
N LYS A 34 4.08 10.29 -6.36
CA LYS A 34 4.54 10.89 -7.61
C LYS A 34 4.13 10.06 -8.85
N THR A 35 4.30 8.74 -8.79
CA THR A 35 3.97 7.87 -9.92
C THR A 35 2.47 7.65 -10.06
N ALA A 36 1.71 7.67 -8.96
CA ALA A 36 0.24 7.65 -9.00
C ALA A 36 -0.30 8.92 -9.67
N GLU A 37 0.16 10.11 -9.26
CA GLU A 37 -0.24 11.39 -9.85
C GLU A 37 0.13 11.45 -11.34
N SER A 38 1.33 11.01 -11.71
CA SER A 38 1.74 10.96 -13.11
C SER A 38 0.87 10.01 -13.95
N ALA A 39 0.51 8.85 -13.39
CA ALA A 39 -0.38 7.90 -14.06
C ALA A 39 -1.78 8.50 -14.27
N LEU A 40 -2.33 9.14 -13.24
CA LEU A 40 -3.63 9.82 -13.31
C LEU A 40 -3.63 10.98 -14.31
N ASN A 41 -2.56 11.79 -14.34
CA ASN A 41 -2.39 12.87 -15.32
C ASN A 41 -2.31 12.35 -16.76
N SER A 42 -1.77 11.13 -16.96
CA SER A 42 -1.76 10.45 -18.27
C SER A 42 -3.08 9.74 -18.62
N GLY A 43 -4.13 9.89 -17.80
CA GLY A 43 -5.43 9.27 -18.02
C GLY A 43 -5.51 7.78 -17.66
N LYS A 44 -4.52 7.22 -16.94
CA LYS A 44 -4.55 5.81 -16.52
C LYS A 44 -5.48 5.61 -15.33
N ASP A 45 -6.24 4.52 -15.35
CA ASP A 45 -6.96 4.04 -14.18
C ASP A 45 -6.00 3.29 -13.23
N ILE A 46 -6.05 3.65 -11.94
CA ILE A 46 -5.28 3.01 -10.87
C ILE A 46 -6.18 2.32 -9.83
N LYS A 47 -7.47 2.13 -10.13
CA LYS A 47 -8.40 1.39 -9.27
C LYS A 47 -7.85 0.01 -8.92
N GLY A 48 -7.95 -0.36 -7.65
CA GLY A 48 -7.46 -1.63 -7.13
C GLY A 48 -5.94 -1.69 -6.90
N LYS A 49 -5.18 -0.66 -7.32
CA LYS A 49 -3.74 -0.56 -7.09
C LYS A 49 -3.44 0.04 -5.73
N THR A 50 -2.24 -0.19 -5.25
CA THR A 50 -1.74 0.30 -3.97
C THR A 50 -0.85 1.53 -4.16
N VAL A 51 -1.00 2.52 -3.29
CA VAL A 51 -0.21 3.75 -3.31
C VAL A 51 0.46 3.93 -1.95
N LYS A 52 1.80 4.06 -1.95
CA LYS A 52 2.60 4.46 -0.80
C LYS A 52 2.84 5.96 -0.81
N PHE A 53 2.57 6.63 0.31
CA PHE A 53 2.81 8.07 0.43
C PHE A 53 2.97 8.51 1.89
N THR A 54 3.55 9.70 2.08
CA THR A 54 3.63 10.39 3.36
C THR A 54 2.51 11.41 3.44
N VAL A 55 1.73 11.41 4.51
CA VAL A 55 0.64 12.36 4.75
C VAL A 55 1.25 13.76 4.92
N GLN A 56 1.02 14.67 3.98
CA GLN A 56 1.55 16.03 4.06
C GLN A 56 0.64 16.93 4.89
N LYS A 57 -0.67 16.72 4.79
CA LYS A 57 -1.70 17.35 5.62
C LYS A 57 -2.86 16.38 5.83
N LEU A 58 -3.50 16.47 7.00
CA LEU A 58 -4.77 15.82 7.28
C LEU A 58 -5.80 16.92 7.55
N GLU A 59 -6.81 17.01 6.69
CA GLU A 59 -7.97 17.88 6.86
C GLU A 59 -9.15 17.05 7.38
N PRO A 60 -9.51 17.13 8.67
CA PRO A 60 -10.55 16.27 9.24
C PRO A 60 -11.98 16.67 8.83
N ASN A 61 -12.18 17.93 8.40
CA ASN A 61 -13.50 18.51 8.12
C ASN A 61 -13.63 18.97 6.66
N SER A 62 -13.20 18.14 5.71
CA SER A 62 -13.39 18.44 4.28
C SER A 62 -14.81 18.08 3.82
N ALA A 63 -15.21 18.61 2.65
CA ALA A 63 -16.47 18.23 2.01
C ALA A 63 -16.60 16.73 1.69
N PHE A 64 -15.49 15.96 1.77
CA PHE A 64 -15.42 14.53 1.50
C PHE A 64 -15.04 13.71 2.75
N GLY A 65 -15.18 14.28 3.95
CA GLY A 65 -14.76 13.66 5.22
C GLY A 65 -13.30 13.95 5.55
N TYR A 66 -12.60 12.99 6.16
CA TYR A 66 -11.18 13.08 6.43
C TYR A 66 -10.40 13.04 5.12
N ASN A 67 -9.55 14.03 4.87
CA ASN A 67 -8.74 14.13 3.67
C ASN A 67 -7.24 14.12 4.00
N MET A 68 -6.55 13.07 3.57
CA MET A 68 -5.10 13.01 3.58
C MET A 68 -4.56 13.58 2.26
N GLU A 69 -4.00 14.79 2.34
CA GLU A 69 -3.38 15.47 1.21
C GLU A 69 -1.92 15.01 1.04
N THR A 70 -1.52 14.78 -0.21
CA THR A 70 -0.15 14.44 -0.59
C THR A 70 0.11 14.78 -2.06
N GLY A 71 1.37 14.77 -2.48
CA GLY A 71 1.72 15.11 -3.86
C GLY A 71 1.37 16.57 -4.13
N LYS A 72 1.05 16.91 -5.39
CA LYS A 72 0.58 18.26 -5.71
C LYS A 72 -0.95 18.34 -5.64
N HIS A 73 -1.64 17.26 -5.99
CA HIS A 73 -3.07 17.26 -6.28
C HIS A 73 -3.81 16.00 -5.82
N LEU A 74 -3.22 15.17 -4.95
CA LEU A 74 -3.83 13.93 -4.48
C LEU A 74 -4.52 14.11 -3.13
N ASN A 75 -5.79 13.70 -3.07
CA ASN A 75 -6.64 13.79 -1.89
C ASN A 75 -7.19 12.40 -1.57
N PHE A 76 -6.65 11.73 -0.55
CA PHE A 76 -7.12 10.42 -0.11
C PHE A 76 -8.16 10.57 1.00
N VAL A 77 -9.42 10.27 0.68
CA VAL A 77 -10.56 10.63 1.52
C VAL A 77 -11.27 9.42 2.14
N SER A 78 -11.78 9.61 3.36
CA SER A 78 -12.50 8.61 4.16
C SER A 78 -13.58 9.26 5.02
N ASN A 79 -14.71 8.57 5.18
CA ASN A 79 -15.75 8.99 6.13
C ASN A 79 -15.32 8.75 7.58
N ASP A 80 -14.52 7.70 7.82
CA ASP A 80 -14.02 7.35 9.15
C ASP A 80 -12.63 7.95 9.38
N ASN A 81 -12.34 8.30 10.64
CA ASN A 81 -11.03 8.80 11.05
C ASN A 81 -9.93 7.77 10.72
N PRO A 82 -8.96 8.10 9.85
CA PRO A 82 -7.92 7.16 9.42
C PRO A 82 -6.89 6.83 10.49
N LYS A 83 -6.93 7.50 11.66
CA LYS A 83 -5.98 7.37 12.78
C LYS A 83 -4.52 7.57 12.36
N VAL A 84 -4.29 8.52 11.46
CA VAL A 84 -2.97 8.95 11.01
C VAL A 84 -2.77 10.44 11.27
N LYS A 85 -1.53 10.91 11.17
CA LYS A 85 -1.17 12.33 11.29
C LYS A 85 -0.18 12.74 10.20
N LYS A 86 0.02 14.05 10.05
CA LYS A 86 1.08 14.60 9.19
C LYS A 86 2.43 13.94 9.50
N GLY A 87 3.14 13.54 8.44
CA GLY A 87 4.43 12.85 8.53
C GLY A 87 4.33 11.32 8.56
N ASP A 88 3.16 10.75 8.82
CA ASP A 88 2.99 9.30 8.75
C ASP A 88 3.12 8.82 7.29
N THR A 89 3.86 7.72 7.09
CA THR A 89 3.90 7.02 5.81
C THR A 89 2.91 5.87 5.82
N VAL A 90 2.08 5.78 4.79
CA VAL A 90 1.02 4.78 4.67
C VAL A 90 1.03 4.12 3.30
N ILE A 91 0.42 2.95 3.21
CA ILE A 91 0.01 2.30 1.97
C ILE A 91 -1.50 2.14 2.01
N VAL A 92 -2.19 2.50 0.93
CA VAL A 92 -3.63 2.30 0.77
C VAL A 92 -3.93 1.64 -0.56
N LYS A 93 -5.08 0.94 -0.67
CA LYS A 93 -5.60 0.39 -1.93
C LYS A 93 -6.70 1.28 -2.48
N VAL A 94 -6.53 1.79 -3.69
CA VAL A 94 -7.47 2.69 -4.36
C VAL A 94 -8.79 1.98 -4.66
N LYS A 95 -9.92 2.57 -4.25
CA LYS A 95 -11.28 2.08 -4.56
C LYS A 95 -11.91 2.82 -5.74
N LYS A 96 -11.80 4.15 -5.75
CA LYS A 96 -12.36 5.03 -6.78
C LYS A 96 -11.51 6.29 -6.86
N VAL A 97 -11.31 6.78 -8.06
CA VAL A 97 -10.72 8.09 -8.35
C VAL A 97 -11.79 8.96 -9.01
N THR A 98 -11.86 10.23 -8.63
CA THR A 98 -12.71 11.24 -9.28
C THR A 98 -11.84 12.48 -9.51
N SER A 99 -11.76 12.91 -10.76
CA SER A 99 -11.03 14.13 -11.13
C SER A 99 -11.92 15.35 -10.91
N THR A 100 -11.39 16.38 -10.28
CA THR A 100 -12.08 17.65 -9.99
C THR A 100 -11.11 18.81 -10.19
N MET A 101 -11.33 19.64 -11.20
CA MET A 101 -10.65 20.95 -11.36
C MET A 101 -9.12 20.89 -11.16
N GLY A 102 -8.46 19.88 -11.76
CA GLY A 102 -7.01 19.68 -11.66
C GLY A 102 -6.52 18.89 -10.45
N SER A 103 -7.42 18.31 -9.65
CA SER A 103 -7.11 17.43 -8.52
C SER A 103 -7.83 16.09 -8.57
N TYR A 104 -7.36 15.13 -7.77
CA TYR A 104 -7.92 13.79 -7.68
C TYR A 104 -8.43 13.52 -6.28
N VAL A 105 -9.74 13.28 -6.16
CA VAL A 105 -10.39 12.78 -4.94
C VAL A 105 -10.41 11.25 -5.02
N ILE A 106 -9.77 10.61 -4.04
CA ILE A 106 -9.45 9.18 -4.07
C ILE A 106 -10.01 8.53 -2.81
N THR A 107 -11.01 7.66 -2.97
CA THR A 107 -11.43 6.78 -1.88
C THR A 107 -10.56 5.54 -1.84
N TYR A 108 -10.32 4.99 -0.65
CA TYR A 108 -9.38 3.89 -0.47
C TYR A 108 -9.89 2.83 0.52
N SER A 109 -9.10 1.77 0.66
CA SER A 109 -9.27 0.67 1.62
C SER A 109 -7.90 0.18 2.08
N HIS A 110 -7.88 -0.72 3.07
CA HIS A 110 -6.67 -1.44 3.50
C HIS A 110 -5.52 -0.49 3.86
N LEU A 111 -5.82 0.60 4.57
CA LEU A 111 -4.79 1.51 5.05
C LEU A 111 -3.86 0.76 6.00
N SER A 112 -2.56 0.84 5.71
CA SER A 112 -1.49 0.29 6.54
C SER A 112 -0.45 1.36 6.77
N LYS A 113 -0.21 1.71 8.03
CA LYS A 113 0.96 2.51 8.42
C LYS A 113 2.24 1.69 8.19
N GLN A 114 3.31 2.35 7.77
CA GLN A 114 4.63 1.77 7.50
C GLN A 114 5.65 2.16 8.56
#